data_AF-A0A662X7U0-F1
#
_entry.id   AF-A0A662X7U0-F1
#
_cell.length_a   1.000
_cell.length_b   1.000
_cell.length_c   1.000
_cell.angle_alpha   90.00
_cell.angle_beta   90.00
_cell.angle_gamma   90.00
#
_symmetry.space_group_name_H-M   'P 1'
#
loop_
_entity.id
_entity.type
_entity.pdbx_description
1 polymer ?
#
loop_
_entity_poly.entity_id
_entity_poly.type
_entity_poly.pdbx_seq_one_letter_code
_entity_poly.pdbx_strand_id
1 'polypeptide(L)'
;MALLIRQSPDTICYASVLHLLLVEVYEELQALGKSPIIAFGSLLGAVRGESMIPFTEDAGIAYIGDLHANDDLQEALWRKGYHVFFMDIWRVCLVPTHLLAANLYDPSRPITPNYAVPYLDLYEMKQRNDSDWEMEGADHILPDNSVQPPSEVAINGLPSTQCTTRIVFCSRSPQLSIEVKGHAGAEKYTRRIRVSSKQRWRAAYHCTHSTLLLMLGLLLVGLVTCDLVMETHILSTNPTSFLMSGKAVCTPEVLNASSIQYHSDNRYYSTLKDMDTLAPPVFNGKHAMLCDDTRHAQRQYSYCLPISGRKDTPYCTAADRMDLLIRQSPDTICHASVLHLLLVEVYEELQALGKSPIIAFGSLLGAVRGESMIPFTEDADIAYSGKLRSNGELQRALWRKGYHMFFMDIWRVCVAPTHPLASNLYDASLPLTANYEVPYLDLYEMKQRNDSEWEIQEFESVNGRNKLPDDKVTPFSQVTINGQPFDTVHDPKYFLEEAYGADYMAPKAREQ
;
A
#
# COMPACT_ATOMS: atom_id res chain seq x y z
N MET A 1 2.38 -31.48 -10.00
CA MET A 1 3.54 -32.40 -10.18
C MET A 1 4.66 -31.83 -11.07
N ALA A 2 4.40 -30.88 -11.99
CA ALA A 2 5.44 -30.25 -12.83
C ALA A 2 6.41 -29.30 -12.07
N LEU A 3 6.05 -28.83 -10.87
CA LEU A 3 6.88 -27.94 -10.02
C LEU A 3 8.03 -28.63 -9.26
N LEU A 4 8.09 -29.97 -9.30
CA LEU A 4 9.10 -30.75 -8.55
C LEU A 4 10.37 -31.08 -9.35
N ILE A 5 10.43 -30.69 -10.62
CA ILE A 5 11.65 -30.79 -11.43
C ILE A 5 12.41 -29.47 -11.22
N ARG A 6 13.68 -29.53 -10.79
CA ARG A 6 14.58 -28.36 -10.70
C ARG A 6 14.61 -27.65 -12.06
N GLN A 7 13.76 -26.64 -12.23
CA GLN A 7 13.83 -25.73 -13.36
C GLN A 7 14.91 -24.68 -13.08
N SER A 8 15.52 -24.17 -14.14
CA SER A 8 16.43 -23.02 -14.03
C SER A 8 15.71 -21.88 -13.27
N PRO A 9 16.39 -21.14 -12.38
CA PRO A 9 15.87 -19.95 -11.68
C PRO A 9 15.26 -18.86 -12.59
N ASP A 10 15.42 -19.00 -13.91
CA ASP A 10 14.92 -18.06 -14.92
C ASP A 10 13.50 -18.37 -15.44
N THR A 11 12.84 -19.42 -14.94
CA THR A 11 11.61 -19.99 -15.55
C THR A 11 10.46 -20.29 -14.59
N ILE A 12 10.32 -19.55 -13.49
CA ILE A 12 9.13 -19.71 -12.64
C ILE A 12 8.04 -18.74 -13.10
N CYS A 13 6.85 -19.27 -13.41
CA CYS A 13 5.73 -18.44 -13.85
C CYS A 13 4.96 -17.89 -12.64
N TYR A 14 4.78 -16.56 -12.58
CA TYR A 14 4.00 -15.89 -11.53
C TYR A 14 2.60 -16.49 -11.38
N ALA A 15 1.95 -16.77 -12.51
CA ALA A 15 0.66 -17.45 -12.56
C ALA A 15 0.67 -18.90 -12.03
N SER A 16 1.81 -19.60 -12.04
CA SER A 16 1.92 -20.92 -11.40
C SER A 16 1.91 -20.83 -9.88
N VAL A 17 2.48 -19.77 -9.31
CA VAL A 17 2.44 -19.54 -7.87
C VAL A 17 1.06 -19.09 -7.43
N LEU A 18 0.41 -18.22 -8.20
CA LEU A 18 -0.99 -17.86 -7.96
C LEU A 18 -1.93 -19.06 -8.08
N HIS A 19 -1.72 -19.93 -9.07
CA HIS A 19 -2.50 -21.16 -9.19
C HIS A 19 -2.30 -22.09 -7.98
N LEU A 20 -1.07 -22.22 -7.48
CA LEU A 20 -0.79 -22.99 -6.27
C LEU A 20 -1.51 -22.40 -5.04
N LEU A 21 -1.40 -21.08 -4.83
CA LEU A 21 -2.11 -20.37 -3.76
C LEU A 21 -3.61 -20.63 -3.87
N LEU A 22 -4.17 -20.49 -5.08
CA LEU A 22 -5.58 -20.73 -5.35
C LEU A 22 -6.01 -22.14 -4.94
N VAL A 23 -5.30 -23.18 -5.39
CA VAL A 23 -5.66 -24.57 -5.08
C VAL A 23 -5.54 -24.87 -3.59
N GLU A 24 -4.43 -24.50 -2.97
CA GLU A 24 -4.17 -24.82 -1.55
C GLU A 24 -5.14 -24.10 -0.61
N VAL A 25 -5.44 -22.83 -0.88
CA VAL A 25 -6.40 -22.07 -0.07
C VAL A 25 -7.83 -22.57 -0.30
N TYR A 26 -8.18 -22.92 -1.54
CA TYR A 26 -9.48 -23.50 -1.86
C TYR A 26 -9.72 -24.82 -1.13
N GLU A 27 -8.74 -25.73 -1.15
CA GLU A 27 -8.83 -27.03 -0.46
C GLU A 27 -8.94 -26.86 1.07
N GLU A 28 -8.19 -25.93 1.67
CA GLU A 28 -8.29 -25.66 3.11
C GLU A 28 -9.64 -25.07 3.51
N LEU A 29 -10.19 -24.16 2.69
CA LEU A 29 -11.54 -23.64 2.92
C LEU A 29 -12.59 -24.77 2.87
N GLN A 30 -12.48 -25.69 1.90
CA GLN A 30 -13.36 -26.87 1.85
C GLN A 30 -13.19 -27.78 3.06
N ALA A 31 -11.95 -28.03 3.50
CA ALA A 31 -11.66 -28.87 4.67
C ALA A 31 -12.26 -28.29 5.97
N LEU A 32 -12.34 -26.97 6.06
CA LEU A 32 -12.99 -26.25 7.16
C LEU A 32 -14.52 -26.14 7.00
N GLY A 33 -15.11 -26.83 6.02
CA GLY A 33 -16.55 -26.83 5.76
C GLY A 33 -17.07 -25.52 5.17
N LYS A 34 -16.20 -24.68 4.60
CA LYS A 34 -16.59 -23.48 3.85
C LYS A 34 -16.93 -23.85 2.42
N SER A 35 -17.72 -23.00 1.76
CA SER A 35 -18.05 -23.14 0.34
C SER A 35 -17.28 -22.08 -0.46
N PRO A 36 -16.03 -22.37 -0.89
CA PRO A 36 -15.25 -21.43 -1.70
C PRO A 36 -15.77 -21.36 -3.14
N ILE A 37 -15.66 -20.18 -3.74
CA ILE A 37 -16.08 -19.82 -5.09
C ILE A 37 -14.94 -19.01 -5.72
N ILE A 38 -14.52 -19.35 -6.93
CA ILE A 38 -13.49 -18.58 -7.64
C ILE A 38 -14.05 -17.22 -8.04
N ALA A 39 -13.32 -16.14 -7.75
CA ALA A 39 -13.81 -14.77 -7.92
C ALA A 39 -13.02 -13.97 -8.98
N PHE A 40 -13.64 -12.90 -9.48
CA PHE A 40 -13.02 -11.83 -10.29
C PHE A 40 -12.08 -12.30 -11.42
N GLY A 41 -10.83 -11.83 -11.42
CA GLY A 41 -9.83 -12.14 -12.44
C GLY A 41 -9.51 -13.62 -12.54
N SER A 42 -9.56 -14.36 -11.42
CA SER A 42 -9.38 -15.81 -11.42
C SER A 42 -10.52 -16.52 -12.16
N LEU A 43 -11.78 -16.11 -11.93
CA LEU A 43 -12.94 -16.66 -12.62
C LEU A 43 -12.92 -16.31 -14.12
N LEU A 44 -12.54 -15.07 -14.43
CA LEU A 44 -12.41 -14.62 -15.81
C LEU A 44 -11.35 -15.43 -16.59
N GLY A 45 -10.21 -15.73 -15.96
CA GLY A 45 -9.19 -16.59 -16.54
C GLY A 45 -9.70 -18.02 -16.76
N ALA A 46 -10.35 -18.58 -15.73
CA ALA A 46 -10.94 -19.91 -15.77
C ALA A 46 -11.92 -20.07 -16.95
N VAL A 47 -12.84 -19.11 -17.11
CA VAL A 47 -13.86 -19.14 -18.17
C VAL A 47 -13.28 -18.88 -19.56
N ARG A 48 -12.27 -18.01 -19.67
CA ARG A 48 -11.72 -17.62 -20.99
C ARG A 48 -10.71 -18.60 -21.58
N GLY A 49 -9.95 -19.29 -20.74
CA GLY A 49 -8.83 -20.09 -21.22
C GLY A 49 -8.47 -21.26 -20.33
N GLU A 50 -9.34 -21.61 -19.37
CA GLU A 50 -9.07 -22.65 -18.37
C GLU A 50 -7.72 -22.43 -17.68
N SER A 51 -7.34 -21.19 -17.40
CA SER A 51 -6.04 -20.86 -16.80
C SER A 51 -6.10 -19.57 -15.99
N MET A 52 -5.07 -19.31 -15.21
CA MET A 52 -4.86 -17.95 -14.69
C MET A 52 -4.59 -16.99 -15.87
N ILE A 53 -5.06 -15.75 -15.75
CA ILE A 53 -4.79 -14.70 -16.75
C ILE A 53 -3.27 -14.44 -16.77
N PRO A 54 -2.59 -14.56 -17.92
CA PRO A 54 -1.20 -14.15 -18.03
C PRO A 54 -1.07 -12.69 -17.57
N PHE A 55 -0.09 -12.39 -16.71
CA PHE A 55 0.17 -11.04 -16.14
C PHE A 55 -0.76 -10.58 -15.01
N THR A 56 -1.65 -11.42 -14.46
CA THR A 56 -2.37 -11.07 -13.22
C THR A 56 -1.40 -11.07 -12.03
N GLU A 57 -1.57 -10.09 -11.13
CA GLU A 57 -0.71 -9.89 -9.95
C GLU A 57 -1.28 -10.62 -8.71
N ASP A 58 -2.53 -11.04 -8.78
CA ASP A 58 -3.26 -11.68 -7.70
C ASP A 58 -4.23 -12.77 -8.20
N ALA A 59 -4.80 -13.49 -7.23
CA ALA A 59 -5.87 -14.43 -7.41
C ALA A 59 -6.99 -14.13 -6.40
N GLY A 60 -8.25 -14.44 -6.73
CA GLY A 60 -9.39 -14.22 -5.84
C GLY A 60 -10.20 -15.47 -5.54
N ILE A 61 -10.51 -15.68 -4.26
CA ILE A 61 -11.50 -16.67 -3.79
C ILE A 61 -12.52 -15.95 -2.92
N ALA A 62 -13.79 -16.08 -3.27
CA ALA A 62 -14.89 -15.77 -2.38
C ALA A 62 -15.31 -17.00 -1.58
N TYR A 63 -15.90 -16.87 -0.40
CA TYR A 63 -16.40 -18.02 0.36
C TYR A 63 -17.63 -17.68 1.19
N ILE A 64 -18.49 -18.67 1.41
CA ILE A 64 -19.69 -18.54 2.24
C ILE A 64 -19.42 -19.01 3.67
N GLY A 65 -19.76 -18.15 4.64
CA GLY A 65 -19.79 -18.42 6.09
C GLY A 65 -18.85 -17.52 6.90
N ASP A 66 -19.16 -17.29 8.18
CA ASP A 66 -18.44 -16.32 9.02
C ASP A 66 -16.95 -16.68 9.23
N LEU A 67 -16.05 -15.74 8.94
CA LEU A 67 -14.60 -15.88 9.17
C LEU A 67 -14.11 -15.05 10.37
N HIS A 68 -15.01 -14.57 11.22
CA HIS A 68 -14.67 -13.72 12.37
C HIS A 68 -14.01 -14.44 13.59
N ALA A 69 -13.53 -15.68 13.42
CA ALA A 69 -12.83 -16.43 14.47
C ALA A 69 -11.65 -17.28 13.92
N ASN A 70 -10.88 -16.70 13.01
CA ASN A 70 -10.04 -17.46 12.09
C ASN A 70 -8.67 -17.92 12.61
N ASP A 71 -8.57 -18.43 13.83
CA ASP A 71 -7.36 -19.13 14.26
C ASP A 71 -7.14 -20.38 13.40
N ASP A 72 -8.20 -21.08 12.99
CA ASP A 72 -8.11 -22.37 12.32
C ASP A 72 -7.59 -22.30 10.87
N LEU A 73 -8.09 -21.41 10.00
CA LEU A 73 -7.55 -21.26 8.64
C LEU A 73 -6.15 -20.67 8.67
N GLN A 74 -5.92 -19.67 9.53
CA GLN A 74 -4.58 -19.08 9.67
C GLN A 74 -3.58 -20.14 10.14
N GLU A 75 -3.94 -20.96 11.13
CA GLU A 75 -3.08 -22.03 11.62
C GLU A 75 -2.87 -23.13 10.57
N ALA A 76 -3.93 -23.55 9.87
CA ALA A 76 -3.84 -24.55 8.81
C ALA A 76 -2.92 -24.10 7.67
N LEU A 77 -3.13 -22.87 7.17
CA LEU A 77 -2.29 -22.27 6.13
C LEU A 77 -0.87 -22.00 6.63
N TRP A 78 -0.70 -21.58 7.89
CA TRP A 78 0.62 -21.39 8.50
C TRP A 78 1.44 -22.68 8.54
N ARG A 79 0.81 -23.80 8.93
CA ARG A 79 1.47 -25.13 8.93
C ARG A 79 1.91 -25.56 7.53
N LYS A 80 1.25 -25.06 6.49
CA LYS A 80 1.61 -25.26 5.08
C LYS A 80 2.64 -24.26 4.54
N GLY A 81 3.03 -23.25 5.32
CA GLY A 81 3.99 -22.22 4.90
C GLY A 81 3.35 -21.03 4.19
N TYR A 82 2.10 -20.69 4.53
CA TYR A 82 1.43 -19.48 4.08
C TYR A 82 1.18 -18.53 5.24
N HIS A 83 1.10 -17.22 4.95
CA HIS A 83 0.67 -16.23 5.92
C HIS A 83 -0.62 -15.59 5.46
N VAL A 84 -1.57 -15.51 6.40
CA VAL A 84 -2.82 -14.80 6.24
C VAL A 84 -2.71 -13.48 6.99
N PHE A 85 -3.05 -12.37 6.33
CA PHE A 85 -3.00 -11.04 6.90
C PHE A 85 -4.16 -10.20 6.39
N PHE A 86 -4.48 -9.12 7.11
CA PHE A 86 -5.55 -8.19 6.75
C PHE A 86 -4.95 -6.84 6.39
N MET A 87 -5.39 -6.26 5.28
CA MET A 87 -5.11 -4.85 4.94
C MET A 87 -6.44 -4.11 4.84
N ASP A 88 -7.17 -4.37 3.76
CA ASP A 88 -8.57 -3.95 3.54
C ASP A 88 -9.47 -5.15 3.18
N ILE A 89 -8.82 -6.26 2.83
CA ILE A 89 -9.38 -7.59 2.61
C ILE A 89 -8.40 -8.61 3.21
N TRP A 90 -8.91 -9.79 3.55
CA TRP A 90 -8.05 -10.91 3.94
C TRP A 90 -7.20 -11.37 2.76
N ARG A 91 -5.90 -11.52 2.98
CA ARG A 91 -4.93 -11.94 1.96
C ARG A 91 -4.11 -13.12 2.42
N VAL A 92 -3.71 -13.95 1.46
CA VAL A 92 -2.82 -15.10 1.67
C VAL A 92 -1.59 -14.97 0.78
N CYS A 93 -0.40 -15.12 1.35
CA CYS A 93 0.86 -15.15 0.61
C CYS A 93 1.79 -16.26 1.11
N LEU A 94 2.82 -16.58 0.33
CA LEU A 94 3.86 -17.53 0.75
C LEU A 94 4.81 -16.89 1.78
N VAL A 95 5.17 -17.66 2.80
CA VAL A 95 6.26 -17.30 3.73
C VAL A 95 7.55 -18.07 3.46
N PRO A 96 8.71 -17.60 3.97
CA PRO A 96 10.01 -18.26 3.78
C PRO A 96 10.08 -19.71 4.26
N THR A 97 9.18 -20.14 5.14
CA THR A 97 9.11 -21.53 5.63
C THR A 97 8.42 -22.48 4.64
N HIS A 98 7.81 -21.97 3.56
CA HIS A 98 7.20 -22.79 2.52
C HIS A 98 8.24 -23.66 1.80
N LEU A 99 7.90 -24.91 1.47
CA LEU A 99 8.82 -25.84 0.79
C LEU A 99 9.32 -25.34 -0.58
N LEU A 100 8.52 -24.51 -1.24
CA LEU A 100 8.89 -23.86 -2.50
C LEU A 100 9.65 -22.55 -2.31
N ALA A 101 9.77 -22.03 -1.08
CA ALA A 101 10.37 -20.72 -0.85
C ALA A 101 11.82 -20.68 -1.33
N ALA A 102 12.59 -21.75 -1.11
CA ALA A 102 13.97 -21.81 -1.61
C ALA A 102 14.09 -21.69 -3.14
N ASN A 103 13.07 -22.11 -3.89
CA ASN A 103 13.04 -22.02 -5.36
C ASN A 103 12.48 -20.69 -5.86
N LEU A 104 11.60 -20.06 -5.06
CA LEU A 104 10.89 -18.84 -5.43
C LEU A 104 11.63 -17.57 -4.97
N TYR A 105 12.59 -17.68 -4.06
CA TYR A 105 13.31 -16.54 -3.47
C TYR A 105 14.24 -15.84 -4.46
N ASP A 106 14.06 -14.53 -4.63
CA ASP A 106 15.09 -13.67 -5.23
C ASP A 106 15.76 -12.79 -4.15
N PRO A 107 16.97 -13.13 -3.67
CA PRO A 107 17.67 -12.33 -2.66
C PRO A 107 18.10 -10.95 -3.17
N SER A 108 17.99 -10.67 -4.48
CA SER A 108 18.28 -9.35 -5.06
C SER A 108 17.11 -8.37 -4.97
N ARG A 109 15.92 -8.84 -4.57
CA ARG A 109 14.75 -7.99 -4.37
C ARG A 109 14.54 -7.66 -2.89
N PRO A 110 14.20 -6.41 -2.54
CA PRO A 110 13.89 -6.06 -1.15
C PRO A 110 12.68 -6.86 -0.67
N ILE A 111 12.74 -7.33 0.58
CA ILE A 111 11.57 -7.88 1.28
C ILE A 111 10.61 -6.70 1.47
N THR A 112 9.57 -6.61 0.64
CA THR A 112 8.58 -5.54 0.71
C THR A 112 7.38 -5.99 1.52
N PRO A 113 6.88 -5.16 2.45
CA PRO A 113 5.67 -5.50 3.20
C PRO A 113 4.40 -5.50 2.34
N ASN A 114 4.36 -4.81 1.18
CA ASN A 114 3.14 -4.65 0.39
C ASN A 114 3.33 -4.88 -1.13
N TYR A 115 2.34 -5.53 -1.75
CA TYR A 115 2.03 -5.68 -3.19
C TYR A 115 3.07 -6.30 -4.15
N ALA A 116 4.34 -6.53 -3.77
CA ALA A 116 5.33 -7.11 -4.69
C ALA A 116 5.46 -8.65 -4.62
N VAL A 117 4.55 -9.33 -3.92
CA VAL A 117 4.51 -10.79 -3.75
C VAL A 117 3.22 -11.32 -4.38
N PRO A 118 3.21 -12.51 -5.02
CA PRO A 118 1.96 -13.16 -5.39
C PRO A 118 1.12 -13.38 -4.12
N TYR A 119 -0.09 -12.84 -4.14
CA TYR A 119 -1.06 -13.01 -3.06
C TYR A 119 -2.40 -13.46 -3.62
N LEU A 120 -3.22 -13.98 -2.72
CA LEU A 120 -4.60 -14.37 -2.97
C LEU A 120 -5.51 -13.58 -2.05
N ASP A 121 -6.48 -12.89 -2.63
CA ASP A 121 -7.53 -12.17 -1.92
C ASP A 121 -8.67 -13.12 -1.54
N LEU A 122 -9.14 -12.99 -0.30
CA LEU A 122 -10.22 -13.76 0.31
C LEU A 122 -11.44 -12.87 0.59
N TYR A 123 -12.50 -13.06 -0.18
CA TYR A 123 -13.73 -12.27 -0.07
C TYR A 123 -14.80 -13.02 0.73
N GLU A 124 -15.25 -12.46 1.85
CA GLU A 124 -16.38 -13.02 2.59
C GLU A 124 -17.69 -12.78 1.85
N MET A 125 -18.51 -13.82 1.67
CA MET A 125 -19.85 -13.70 1.12
C MET A 125 -20.92 -13.79 2.21
N LYS A 126 -21.72 -12.74 2.32
CA LYS A 126 -22.85 -12.64 3.26
C LYS A 126 -24.16 -12.64 2.50
N GLN A 127 -25.06 -13.52 2.91
CA GLN A 127 -26.41 -13.50 2.37
C GLN A 127 -27.15 -12.29 2.94
N ARG A 128 -27.57 -11.37 2.07
CA ARG A 128 -28.27 -10.16 2.48
C ARG A 128 -29.77 -10.41 2.68
N ASN A 129 -30.34 -11.25 1.82
CA ASN A 129 -31.73 -11.72 1.87
C ASN A 129 -31.86 -13.05 1.10
N ASP A 130 -33.07 -13.60 1.01
CA ASP A 130 -33.33 -14.89 0.35
C ASP A 130 -32.92 -14.96 -1.13
N SER A 131 -32.65 -13.83 -1.79
CA SER A 131 -32.33 -13.75 -3.21
C SER A 131 -30.99 -13.08 -3.54
N ASP A 132 -30.28 -12.53 -2.55
CA ASP A 132 -29.14 -11.64 -2.78
C ASP A 132 -27.96 -11.94 -1.85
N TRP A 133 -26.77 -11.88 -2.44
CA TRP A 133 -25.48 -12.04 -1.78
C TRP A 133 -24.66 -10.77 -1.90
N GLU A 134 -23.99 -10.41 -0.82
CA GLU A 134 -23.00 -9.35 -0.75
C GLU A 134 -21.62 -9.99 -0.59
N MET A 135 -20.65 -9.48 -1.33
CA MET A 135 -19.26 -9.91 -1.25
C MET A 135 -18.43 -8.76 -0.70
N GLU A 136 -17.69 -9.01 0.37
CA GLU A 136 -16.82 -8.01 1.02
C GLU A 136 -15.89 -7.35 0.00
N GLY A 137 -15.74 -6.01 0.05
CA GLY A 137 -14.88 -5.28 -0.90
C GLY A 137 -15.41 -5.18 -2.34
N ALA A 138 -16.63 -5.65 -2.63
CA ALA A 138 -17.26 -5.53 -3.94
C ALA A 138 -18.47 -4.60 -3.90
N ASP A 139 -18.51 -3.59 -4.78
CA ASP A 139 -19.63 -2.64 -4.91
C ASP A 139 -20.92 -3.24 -5.51
N HIS A 140 -21.01 -4.57 -5.63
CA HIS A 140 -22.05 -5.26 -6.38
C HIS A 140 -22.72 -6.38 -5.57
N ILE A 141 -24.04 -6.39 -5.62
CA ILE A 141 -24.89 -7.45 -5.09
C ILE A 141 -25.03 -8.54 -6.15
N LEU A 142 -24.79 -9.79 -5.77
CA LEU A 142 -24.93 -10.96 -6.64
C LEU A 142 -26.27 -11.64 -6.37
N PRO A 143 -27.08 -11.96 -7.40
CA PRO A 143 -28.31 -12.71 -7.18
C PRO A 143 -27.99 -14.17 -6.81
N ASP A 144 -28.86 -14.80 -6.02
CA ASP A 144 -28.69 -16.15 -5.46
C ASP A 144 -28.38 -17.19 -6.55
N ASN A 145 -29.05 -17.09 -7.70
CA ASN A 145 -28.83 -17.98 -8.84
C ASN A 145 -27.42 -17.87 -9.49
N SER A 146 -26.63 -16.86 -9.13
CA SER A 146 -25.24 -16.70 -9.57
C SER A 146 -24.23 -17.31 -8.57
N VAL A 147 -24.70 -17.65 -7.37
CA VAL A 147 -23.88 -18.16 -6.27
C VAL A 147 -24.24 -19.61 -5.95
N GLN A 148 -25.54 -19.94 -6.01
CA GLN A 148 -26.11 -21.22 -5.64
C GLN A 148 -27.02 -21.79 -6.76
N PRO A 149 -26.86 -23.09 -7.13
CA PRO A 149 -25.74 -23.95 -6.78
C PRO A 149 -24.44 -23.51 -7.49
N PRO A 150 -23.26 -23.77 -6.91
CA PRO A 150 -21.99 -23.47 -7.57
C PRO A 150 -21.82 -24.30 -8.84
N SER A 151 -21.26 -23.69 -9.87
CA SER A 151 -20.86 -24.38 -11.10
C SER A 151 -19.38 -24.76 -11.05
N GLU A 152 -19.04 -25.93 -11.56
CA GLU A 152 -17.64 -26.35 -11.70
C GLU A 152 -16.95 -25.59 -12.83
N VAL A 153 -15.73 -25.11 -12.59
CA VAL A 153 -14.88 -24.50 -13.60
C VAL A 153 -13.47 -25.09 -13.52
N ALA A 154 -12.87 -25.38 -14.67
CA ALA A 154 -11.50 -25.89 -14.74
C ALA A 154 -10.50 -24.73 -14.76
N ILE A 155 -9.44 -24.85 -13.95
CA ILE A 155 -8.29 -23.95 -13.99
C ILE A 155 -7.05 -24.83 -14.08
N ASN A 156 -6.46 -24.89 -15.26
CA ASN A 156 -5.21 -25.57 -15.54
C ASN A 156 -4.03 -24.60 -15.34
N GLY A 157 -2.88 -25.13 -14.93
CA GLY A 157 -1.62 -24.38 -14.94
C GLY A 157 -1.22 -24.01 -16.38
N LEU A 158 -0.59 -22.83 -16.56
CA LEU A 158 -0.10 -22.39 -17.87
C LEU A 158 0.89 -23.39 -18.50
N PRO A 159 0.89 -23.57 -19.84
CA PRO A 159 1.96 -24.28 -20.53
C PRO A 159 3.30 -23.55 -20.37
N SER A 160 4.36 -24.31 -20.08
CA SER A 160 5.67 -23.82 -19.60
C SER A 160 6.50 -22.96 -20.56
N THR A 161 5.96 -22.56 -21.72
CA THR A 161 6.72 -21.91 -22.81
C THR A 161 6.56 -20.39 -22.88
N GLN A 162 5.84 -19.74 -21.95
CA GLN A 162 5.52 -18.30 -22.01
C GLN A 162 5.80 -17.49 -20.72
N CYS A 163 6.76 -17.85 -19.87
CA CYS A 163 7.03 -17.06 -18.65
C CYS A 163 8.51 -16.88 -18.29
N THR A 164 8.86 -15.66 -17.86
CA THR A 164 10.14 -15.28 -17.22
C THR A 164 9.89 -14.26 -16.11
N THR A 165 9.67 -14.69 -14.86
CA THR A 165 9.58 -13.77 -13.70
C THR A 165 10.08 -14.42 -12.40
N ARG A 166 10.66 -13.64 -11.47
CA ARG A 166 11.14 -14.06 -10.14
C ARG A 166 10.30 -13.43 -9.01
N ILE A 167 10.18 -14.09 -7.85
CA ILE A 167 9.17 -13.82 -6.81
C ILE A 167 9.80 -13.40 -5.45
N VAL A 168 9.05 -12.71 -4.59
CA VAL A 168 9.42 -12.25 -3.24
C VAL A 168 8.47 -12.90 -2.20
N PHE A 169 8.87 -13.00 -0.92
CA PHE A 169 8.04 -13.54 0.19
C PHE A 169 7.59 -12.49 1.21
N CYS A 170 6.52 -12.81 1.92
CA CYS A 170 6.06 -12.08 3.10
C CYS A 170 6.94 -12.35 4.35
N SER A 171 7.12 -11.33 5.20
CA SER A 171 7.80 -11.45 6.50
C SER A 171 6.90 -10.93 7.64
N ARG A 172 6.97 -11.57 8.80
CA ARG A 172 6.27 -11.13 10.03
C ARG A 172 7.13 -10.07 10.72
N SER A 173 6.70 -8.81 10.77
CA SER A 173 7.35 -7.81 11.63
C SER A 173 6.78 -7.88 13.06
N PRO A 174 7.59 -7.83 14.13
CA PRO A 174 7.12 -7.96 15.50
C PRO A 174 6.92 -6.59 16.15
N GLN A 175 5.70 -6.06 16.16
CA GLN A 175 5.28 -5.08 17.17
C GLN A 175 3.82 -5.34 17.57
N LEU A 176 3.63 -6.17 18.59
CA LEU A 176 2.40 -6.22 19.35
C LEU A 176 2.76 -6.06 20.83
N SER A 177 2.71 -4.83 21.33
CA SER A 177 2.79 -4.50 22.75
C SER A 177 1.41 -4.68 23.37
N ILE A 178 1.16 -5.82 24.00
CA ILE A 178 -0.03 -6.01 24.84
C ILE A 178 0.31 -5.48 26.24
N GLU A 179 -0.26 -4.33 26.58
CA GLU A 179 -0.21 -3.74 27.91
C GLU A 179 -1.31 -4.41 28.78
N VAL A 180 -0.92 -5.28 29.72
CA VAL A 180 -1.85 -5.91 30.67
C VAL A 180 -2.08 -4.95 31.84
N LYS A 181 -3.22 -4.25 31.84
CA LYS A 181 -3.72 -3.52 33.02
C LYS A 181 -4.21 -4.51 34.08
N GLY A 182 -3.47 -4.60 35.17
CA GLY A 182 -3.92 -5.26 36.39
C GLY A 182 -4.93 -4.41 37.16
N HIS A 183 -6.12 -4.95 37.39
CA HIS A 183 -7.01 -4.46 38.44
C HIS A 183 -7.28 -5.54 39.48
N ALA A 184 -6.97 -5.16 40.72
CA ALA A 184 -7.22 -5.90 41.93
C ALA A 184 -8.73 -5.94 42.23
N GLY A 185 -9.22 -7.10 42.64
CA GLY A 185 -10.57 -7.28 43.16
C GLY A 185 -10.70 -8.66 43.80
N ALA A 186 -10.78 -8.68 45.12
CA ALA A 186 -10.82 -9.86 45.97
C ALA A 186 -12.12 -10.67 45.79
N GLU A 187 -12.06 -12.00 45.96
CA GLU A 187 -12.79 -12.67 47.06
C GLU A 187 -12.40 -14.14 47.24
N LYS A 188 -12.38 -14.54 48.51
CA LYS A 188 -12.05 -15.87 49.02
C LYS A 188 -13.16 -16.87 48.71
N TYR A 189 -12.79 -18.10 48.31
CA TYR A 189 -13.50 -19.28 48.81
C TYR A 189 -12.56 -20.47 49.00
N THR A 190 -12.30 -20.78 50.27
CA THR A 190 -11.61 -22.01 50.71
C THR A 190 -12.59 -23.19 50.65
N ARG A 191 -12.20 -24.29 50.00
CA ARG A 191 -12.70 -25.62 50.38
C ARG A 191 -11.58 -26.66 50.30
N ARG A 192 -11.13 -27.11 51.48
CA ARG A 192 -10.32 -28.31 51.67
C ARG A 192 -11.18 -29.54 51.40
N ILE A 193 -10.69 -30.45 50.56
CA ILE A 193 -10.93 -31.89 50.75
C ILE A 193 -9.56 -32.56 50.80
N ARG A 194 -9.31 -33.22 51.92
CA ARG A 194 -8.13 -34.04 52.20
C ARG A 194 -8.61 -35.48 52.11
N VAL A 195 -8.02 -36.30 51.24
CA VAL A 195 -8.06 -37.76 51.39
C VAL A 195 -6.63 -38.27 51.42
N SER A 196 -6.42 -39.19 52.35
CA SER A 196 -5.16 -39.61 52.93
C SER A 196 -4.69 -40.94 52.34
N SER A 197 -3.38 -41.02 52.08
CA SER A 197 -2.46 -42.14 52.33
C SER A 197 -2.80 -43.58 51.85
N LYS A 198 -1.95 -44.20 51.03
CA LYS A 198 -0.80 -45.06 51.45
C LYS A 198 -0.18 -45.86 50.27
N GLN A 199 1.13 -45.65 50.12
CA GLN A 199 2.24 -46.60 49.90
C GLN A 199 2.25 -47.71 48.82
N ARG A 200 3.37 -47.63 48.05
CA ARG A 200 4.29 -48.67 47.52
C ARG A 200 3.87 -49.43 46.25
N TRP A 201 4.67 -49.31 45.18
CA TRP A 201 5.66 -50.30 44.69
C TRP A 201 6.58 -49.64 43.61
N ARG A 202 7.67 -50.33 43.25
CA ARG A 202 8.99 -49.82 42.83
C ARG A 202 9.21 -49.54 41.33
N ALA A 203 10.16 -48.64 41.07
CA ALA A 203 11.23 -48.65 40.05
C ALA A 203 10.87 -48.89 38.56
N ALA A 204 10.85 -47.81 37.76
CA ALA A 204 11.18 -47.84 36.32
C ALA A 204 11.37 -46.43 35.67
N TYR A 205 11.86 -45.40 36.39
CA TYR A 205 11.83 -44.01 35.88
C TYR A 205 13.19 -43.28 35.86
N HIS A 206 14.30 -44.00 35.64
CA HIS A 206 15.62 -43.37 35.50
C HIS A 206 16.34 -43.61 34.15
N CYS A 207 15.76 -44.36 33.21
CA CYS A 207 16.40 -44.57 31.89
C CYS A 207 15.90 -43.65 30.77
N THR A 208 14.75 -43.00 30.90
CA THR A 208 14.15 -42.18 29.80
C THR A 208 14.55 -40.71 29.83
N HIS A 209 14.98 -40.18 30.99
CA HIS A 209 15.40 -38.78 31.09
C HIS A 209 16.83 -38.54 30.59
N SER A 210 17.71 -39.54 30.76
CA SER A 210 19.11 -39.46 30.30
C SER A 210 19.21 -39.52 28.78
N THR A 211 18.38 -40.36 28.13
CA THR A 211 18.34 -40.45 26.66
C THR A 211 17.75 -39.19 26.02
N LEU A 212 16.78 -38.54 26.65
CA LEU A 212 16.19 -37.30 26.14
C LEU A 212 17.20 -36.13 26.14
N LEU A 213 17.98 -35.98 27.21
CA LEU A 213 19.00 -34.94 27.32
C LEU A 213 20.15 -35.15 26.32
N LEU A 214 20.52 -36.41 26.07
CA LEU A 214 21.55 -36.76 25.08
C LEU A 214 21.08 -36.46 23.65
N MET A 215 19.83 -36.77 23.33
CA MET A 215 19.24 -36.45 22.02
C MET A 215 19.12 -34.94 21.80
N LEU A 216 18.73 -34.17 22.83
CA LEU A 216 18.66 -32.71 22.73
C LEU A 216 20.05 -32.07 22.55
N GLY A 217 21.07 -32.59 23.24
CA GLY A 217 22.45 -32.14 23.08
C GLY A 217 22.99 -32.41 21.66
N LEU A 218 22.72 -33.59 21.10
CA LEU A 218 23.13 -33.93 19.74
C LEU A 218 22.40 -33.08 18.69
N LEU A 219 21.13 -32.76 18.90
CA LEU A 219 20.35 -31.88 18.02
C LEU A 219 20.94 -30.47 17.97
N LEU A 220 21.28 -29.90 19.13
CA LEU A 220 21.85 -28.55 19.22
C LEU A 220 23.25 -28.48 18.56
N VAL A 221 24.08 -29.50 18.74
CA VAL A 221 25.38 -29.59 18.06
C VAL A 221 25.20 -29.75 16.54
N GLY A 222 24.19 -30.51 16.11
CA GLY A 222 23.85 -30.64 14.69
C GLY A 222 23.40 -29.31 14.06
N LEU A 223 22.60 -28.52 14.77
CA LEU A 223 22.15 -27.20 14.29
C LEU A 223 23.31 -26.22 14.16
N VAL A 224 24.18 -26.14 15.17
CA VAL A 224 25.36 -25.25 15.13
C VAL A 224 26.34 -25.66 14.04
N THR A 225 26.54 -26.97 13.83
CA THR A 225 27.41 -27.44 12.74
C THR A 225 26.79 -27.20 11.36
N CYS A 226 25.47 -27.36 11.21
CA CYS A 226 24.77 -26.98 9.97
C CYS A 226 24.85 -25.48 9.69
N ASP A 227 24.66 -24.61 10.68
CA ASP A 227 24.78 -23.16 10.49
C ASP A 227 26.20 -22.77 10.04
N LEU A 228 27.23 -23.30 10.71
CA LEU A 228 28.63 -23.05 10.32
C LEU A 228 28.95 -23.58 8.92
N VAL A 229 28.42 -24.75 8.54
CA VAL A 229 28.61 -25.32 7.19
C VAL A 229 27.84 -24.51 6.14
N MET A 230 26.63 -24.04 6.42
CA MET A 230 25.89 -23.18 5.51
C MET A 230 26.58 -21.83 5.32
N GLU A 231 27.04 -21.18 6.40
CA GLU A 231 27.78 -19.92 6.31
C GLU A 231 29.08 -20.07 5.52
N THR A 232 29.86 -21.13 5.78
CA THR A 232 31.11 -21.38 5.03
C THR A 232 30.86 -21.81 3.57
N HIS A 233 29.75 -22.49 3.28
CA HIS A 233 29.39 -22.83 1.90
C HIS A 233 28.88 -21.60 1.12
N ILE A 234 28.14 -20.68 1.77
CA ILE A 234 27.73 -19.40 1.19
C ILE A 234 28.96 -18.53 0.89
N LEU A 235 29.93 -18.45 1.81
CA LEU A 235 31.14 -17.66 1.63
C LEU A 235 32.10 -18.25 0.57
N SER A 236 32.12 -19.56 0.36
CA SER A 236 33.02 -20.20 -0.61
C SER A 236 32.46 -20.31 -2.02
N THR A 237 31.13 -20.34 -2.20
CA THR A 237 30.51 -20.54 -3.52
C THR A 237 30.14 -19.26 -4.25
N ASN A 238 30.16 -18.10 -3.60
CA ASN A 238 29.86 -16.81 -4.23
C ASN A 238 30.86 -15.68 -3.85
N PRO A 239 32.14 -15.77 -4.25
CA PRO A 239 33.06 -14.64 -4.11
C PRO A 239 32.67 -13.43 -4.99
N THR A 240 31.72 -13.61 -5.92
CA THR A 240 31.33 -12.63 -6.95
C THR A 240 30.06 -11.81 -6.64
N SER A 241 29.21 -12.21 -5.69
CA SER A 241 28.02 -11.41 -5.33
C SER A 241 28.31 -10.27 -4.34
N PHE A 242 29.45 -10.32 -3.63
CA PHE A 242 29.90 -9.21 -2.79
C PHE A 242 30.67 -8.12 -3.58
N LEU A 243 30.97 -8.36 -4.87
CA LEU A 243 31.76 -7.48 -5.73
C LEU A 243 30.91 -6.59 -6.67
N MET A 244 29.58 -6.70 -6.67
CA MET A 244 28.69 -5.79 -7.42
C MET A 244 28.04 -4.69 -6.55
N SER A 245 28.48 -4.52 -5.29
CA SER A 245 28.30 -3.27 -4.53
C SER A 245 29.33 -2.21 -4.99
N GLY A 246 29.47 -2.07 -6.30
CA GLY A 246 30.09 -0.89 -6.90
C GLY A 246 29.02 0.18 -6.91
N LYS A 247 29.19 1.23 -6.10
CA LYS A 247 28.31 2.41 -5.98
C LYS A 247 27.62 2.74 -7.31
N ALA A 248 26.38 2.31 -7.50
CA ALA A 248 25.59 2.74 -8.64
C ALA A 248 25.36 4.24 -8.48
N VAL A 249 25.92 5.03 -9.38
CA VAL A 249 25.79 6.49 -9.41
C VAL A 249 25.13 6.86 -10.73
N CYS A 250 24.11 7.70 -10.68
CA CYS A 250 23.44 8.21 -11.87
C CYS A 250 22.87 9.61 -11.63
N THR A 251 22.48 10.27 -12.71
CA THR A 251 21.77 11.56 -12.69
C THR A 251 20.55 11.43 -13.59
N PRO A 252 19.35 11.86 -13.16
CA PRO A 252 18.16 11.83 -14.00
C PRO A 252 18.22 12.92 -15.06
N GLU A 253 17.45 12.75 -16.14
CA GLU A 253 17.22 13.82 -17.11
C GLU A 253 16.20 14.81 -16.54
N VAL A 254 16.67 15.90 -15.95
CA VAL A 254 15.82 16.96 -15.41
C VAL A 254 15.26 17.81 -16.54
N LEU A 255 13.97 18.11 -16.47
CA LEU A 255 13.26 18.92 -17.46
C LEU A 255 13.71 20.38 -17.41
N ASN A 256 13.82 20.99 -18.58
CA ASN A 256 14.12 22.42 -18.70
C ASN A 256 12.86 23.25 -18.46
N ALA A 257 12.80 23.97 -17.34
CA ALA A 257 11.68 24.84 -16.99
C ALA A 257 11.29 25.84 -18.09
N SER A 258 12.26 26.41 -18.81
CA SER A 258 12.02 27.38 -19.89
C SER A 258 11.28 26.76 -21.08
N SER A 259 11.31 25.43 -21.22
CA SER A 259 10.59 24.69 -22.28
C SER A 259 9.21 24.18 -21.86
N ILE A 260 8.85 24.30 -20.58
CA ILE A 260 7.58 23.82 -20.05
C ILE A 260 6.46 24.85 -20.32
N GLN A 261 5.32 24.34 -20.80
CA GLN A 261 4.10 25.11 -20.92
C GLN A 261 3.33 25.07 -19.59
N TYR A 262 3.00 26.26 -19.07
CA TYR A 262 2.18 26.44 -17.87
C TYR A 262 0.90 27.18 -18.25
N HIS A 263 -0.15 27.03 -17.44
CA HIS A 263 -1.48 27.55 -17.77
C HIS A 263 -1.75 28.94 -17.18
N SER A 264 -0.94 29.40 -16.23
CA SER A 264 -1.02 30.76 -15.70
C SER A 264 0.28 31.55 -15.83
N ASP A 265 0.14 32.87 -15.83
CA ASP A 265 1.26 33.83 -15.82
C ASP A 265 1.73 34.17 -14.39
N ASN A 266 1.48 33.26 -13.43
CA ASN A 266 1.90 33.46 -12.04
C ASN A 266 3.42 33.70 -11.97
N ARG A 267 3.83 34.66 -11.13
CA ARG A 267 5.25 35.04 -10.92
C ARG A 267 6.15 33.84 -10.62
N TYR A 268 5.61 32.78 -9.99
CA TYR A 268 6.33 31.54 -9.77
C TYR A 268 6.91 30.97 -11.06
N TYR A 269 6.10 30.87 -12.13
CA TYR A 269 6.53 30.30 -13.40
C TYR A 269 7.53 31.16 -14.15
N SER A 270 7.33 32.48 -14.19
CA SER A 270 8.31 33.37 -14.81
C SER A 270 9.65 33.27 -14.10
N THR A 271 9.64 33.28 -12.77
CA THR A 271 10.86 33.15 -11.97
C THR A 271 11.53 31.79 -12.17
N LEU A 272 10.77 30.69 -12.16
CA LEU A 272 11.29 29.34 -12.40
C LEU A 272 11.91 29.20 -13.80
N LYS A 273 11.34 29.85 -14.83
CA LYS A 273 11.86 29.85 -16.19
C LYS A 273 13.14 30.69 -16.37
N ASP A 274 13.24 31.76 -15.60
CA ASP A 274 14.38 32.69 -15.64
C ASP A 274 15.55 32.22 -14.77
N MET A 275 15.34 31.23 -13.90
CA MET A 275 16.41 30.61 -13.13
C MET A 275 17.40 29.88 -14.03
N ASP A 276 18.68 29.98 -13.70
CA ASP A 276 19.71 29.14 -14.30
C ASP A 276 19.34 27.66 -14.12
N THR A 277 19.48 26.87 -15.17
CA THR A 277 19.19 25.43 -15.12
C THR A 277 20.01 24.80 -14.01
N LEU A 278 19.32 24.25 -13.01
CA LEU A 278 19.96 23.60 -11.89
C LEU A 278 20.64 22.31 -12.35
N ALA A 279 21.82 22.03 -11.80
CA ALA A 279 22.49 20.77 -12.07
C ALA A 279 21.63 19.60 -11.55
N PRO A 280 21.39 18.54 -12.33
CA PRO A 280 20.62 17.39 -11.90
C PRO A 280 21.14 16.79 -10.59
N PRO A 281 20.25 16.28 -9.70
CA PRO A 281 20.69 15.60 -8.49
C PRO A 281 21.49 14.35 -8.83
N VAL A 282 22.53 14.07 -8.05
CA VAL A 282 23.32 12.84 -8.18
C VAL A 282 22.74 11.79 -7.23
N PHE A 283 22.20 10.72 -7.79
CA PHE A 283 21.69 9.59 -7.04
C PHE A 283 22.75 8.53 -6.87
N ASN A 284 22.80 7.95 -5.67
CA ASN A 284 23.79 6.97 -5.28
C ASN A 284 23.10 5.75 -4.65
N GLY A 285 23.71 4.57 -4.81
CA GLY A 285 23.24 3.34 -4.16
C GLY A 285 21.80 3.01 -4.57
N LYS A 286 20.91 2.83 -3.58
CA LYS A 286 19.49 2.50 -3.83
C LYS A 286 18.78 3.58 -4.65
N HIS A 287 19.14 4.85 -4.47
CA HIS A 287 18.48 5.96 -5.18
C HIS A 287 18.82 5.96 -6.66
N ALA A 288 19.85 5.24 -7.11
CA ALA A 288 20.18 5.14 -8.53
C ALA A 288 19.01 4.59 -9.38
N MET A 289 18.06 3.87 -8.76
CA MET A 289 16.86 3.43 -9.46
C MET A 289 15.96 4.59 -9.91
N LEU A 290 16.00 5.76 -9.27
CA LEU A 290 15.23 6.94 -9.67
C LEU A 290 15.60 7.47 -11.06
N CYS A 291 16.75 7.07 -11.61
CA CYS A 291 17.13 7.38 -13.00
C CYS A 291 16.47 6.45 -14.04
N ASP A 292 15.86 5.35 -13.63
CA ASP A 292 15.15 4.44 -14.53
C ASP A 292 13.69 4.90 -14.69
N ASP A 293 13.45 5.65 -15.76
CA ASP A 293 12.14 6.16 -16.16
C ASP A 293 11.25 5.08 -16.77
N THR A 294 11.81 4.01 -17.36
CA THR A 294 11.05 2.98 -18.08
C THR A 294 10.07 2.19 -17.20
N ARG A 295 10.33 2.15 -15.89
CA ARG A 295 9.52 1.42 -14.90
C ARG A 295 8.81 2.32 -13.89
N HIS A 296 8.77 3.63 -14.13
CA HIS A 296 8.20 4.58 -13.16
C HIS A 296 6.75 4.23 -12.79
N ALA A 297 5.94 3.72 -13.74
CA ALA A 297 4.51 3.51 -13.55
C ALA A 297 4.20 2.38 -12.55
N GLN A 298 5.14 1.45 -12.37
CA GLN A 298 5.02 0.31 -11.45
C GLN A 298 5.55 0.64 -10.05
N ARG A 299 6.14 1.83 -9.87
CA ARG A 299 6.92 2.16 -8.68
C ARG A 299 6.15 2.95 -7.63
N GLN A 300 4.97 3.49 -7.96
CA GLN A 300 4.13 4.23 -7.01
C GLN A 300 5.00 5.24 -6.22
N TYR A 301 4.92 5.24 -4.89
CA TYR A 301 5.74 6.07 -4.01
C TYR A 301 7.26 5.93 -4.20
N SER A 302 7.76 4.76 -4.61
CA SER A 302 9.20 4.53 -4.77
C SER A 302 9.83 5.27 -5.96
N TYR A 303 9.01 5.94 -6.79
CA TYR A 303 9.49 6.88 -7.79
C TYR A 303 9.36 8.35 -7.37
N CYS A 304 8.72 8.65 -6.24
CA CYS A 304 8.69 10.00 -5.69
C CYS A 304 10.09 10.43 -5.27
N LEU A 305 10.40 11.71 -5.48
CA LEU A 305 11.64 12.30 -5.01
C LEU A 305 11.65 12.30 -3.48
N PRO A 306 12.70 11.76 -2.82
CA PRO A 306 12.84 11.89 -1.38
C PRO A 306 13.03 13.36 -1.00
N ILE A 307 12.11 13.92 -0.23
CA ILE A 307 12.08 15.32 0.18
C ILE A 307 11.87 15.37 1.69
N SER A 308 12.79 16.01 2.40
CA SER A 308 12.62 16.37 3.80
C SER A 308 12.21 17.84 3.92
N GLY A 309 11.66 18.20 5.06
CA GLY A 309 11.32 19.58 5.36
C GLY A 309 10.75 19.73 6.75
N ARG A 310 10.75 20.97 7.22
CA ARG A 310 10.12 21.38 8.46
C ARG A 310 8.60 21.32 8.33
N LYS A 311 7.98 20.94 9.45
CA LYS A 311 6.52 20.84 9.63
C LYS A 311 6.01 21.72 10.77
N ASP A 312 6.91 22.45 11.44
CA ASP A 312 6.61 23.16 12.67
C ASP A 312 6.11 24.59 12.45
N THR A 313 5.31 25.05 13.42
CA THR A 313 4.81 26.41 13.52
C THR A 313 5.62 27.19 14.57
N PRO A 314 5.83 28.51 14.39
CA PRO A 314 5.27 29.37 13.33
C PRO A 314 6.09 29.40 12.03
N TYR A 315 7.18 28.64 11.93
CA TYR A 315 8.13 28.77 10.81
C TYR A 315 7.49 28.49 9.45
N CYS A 316 6.69 27.44 9.34
CA CYS A 316 6.04 27.04 8.09
C CYS A 316 4.61 27.60 7.91
N THR A 317 4.21 28.58 8.71
CA THR A 317 2.93 29.26 8.53
C THR A 317 2.94 30.05 7.22
N ALA A 318 1.91 29.87 6.38
CA ALA A 318 1.79 30.49 5.05
C ALA A 318 2.97 30.19 4.10
N ALA A 319 3.67 29.07 4.33
CA ALA A 319 4.70 28.59 3.43
C ALA A 319 4.13 28.34 2.02
N ASP A 320 4.85 28.74 0.99
CA ASP A 320 4.37 28.74 -0.38
C ASP A 320 5.44 28.27 -1.38
N ARG A 321 5.07 28.10 -2.66
CA ARG A 321 5.94 27.48 -3.67
C ARG A 321 7.09 28.38 -4.09
N MET A 322 7.00 29.69 -3.88
CA MET A 322 8.07 30.66 -4.09
C MET A 322 9.27 30.38 -3.18
N ASP A 323 9.04 29.83 -1.99
CA ASP A 323 10.12 29.47 -1.04
C ASP A 323 11.10 28.46 -1.62
N LEU A 324 10.64 27.66 -2.61
CA LEU A 324 11.39 26.59 -3.26
C LEU A 324 12.31 27.07 -4.40
N LEU A 325 12.17 28.33 -4.82
CA LEU A 325 12.97 28.91 -5.91
C LEU A 325 14.37 29.33 -5.44
N ILE A 326 14.57 29.48 -4.15
CA ILE A 326 15.89 29.70 -3.56
C ILE A 326 16.42 28.35 -3.12
N ARG A 327 17.73 28.11 -3.26
CA ARG A 327 18.34 26.88 -2.76
C ARG A 327 18.27 26.88 -1.22
N GLN A 328 17.44 25.98 -0.70
CA GLN A 328 17.21 25.79 0.73
C GLN A 328 17.89 24.48 1.16
N SER A 329 18.28 24.36 2.44
CA SER A 329 18.62 23.06 3.03
C SER A 329 17.35 22.34 3.50
N PRO A 330 17.39 21.01 3.70
CA PRO A 330 16.39 20.26 4.45
C PRO A 330 15.84 20.96 5.71
N ASP A 331 16.72 21.65 6.45
CA ASP A 331 16.40 22.34 7.70
C ASP A 331 15.63 23.66 7.49
N THR A 332 15.41 24.08 6.25
CA THR A 332 14.81 25.38 5.90
C THR A 332 13.63 25.25 4.93
N ILE A 333 13.54 24.15 4.18
CA ILE A 333 12.35 23.86 3.36
C ILE A 333 11.18 23.56 4.26
N CYS A 334 10.04 24.19 3.98
CA CYS A 334 8.76 23.81 4.59
C CYS A 334 8.07 22.75 3.75
N HIS A 335 7.58 21.70 4.41
CA HIS A 335 6.82 20.64 3.76
C HIS A 335 5.59 21.22 3.04
N ALA A 336 4.91 22.18 3.68
CA ALA A 336 3.79 22.95 3.13
C ALA A 336 4.11 23.71 1.83
N SER A 337 5.34 24.18 1.61
CA SER A 337 5.75 24.82 0.34
C SER A 337 5.68 23.84 -0.83
N VAL A 338 6.08 22.57 -0.59
CA VAL A 338 6.03 21.49 -1.60
C VAL A 338 4.60 21.04 -1.85
N LEU A 339 3.77 20.96 -0.81
CA LEU A 339 2.34 20.67 -0.96
C LEU A 339 1.62 21.77 -1.74
N HIS A 340 1.94 23.04 -1.49
CA HIS A 340 1.38 24.16 -2.26
C HIS A 340 1.83 24.12 -3.73
N LEU A 341 3.07 23.70 -4.01
CA LEU A 341 3.53 23.44 -5.38
C LEU A 341 2.68 22.37 -6.08
N LEU A 342 2.49 21.21 -5.43
CA LEU A 342 1.69 20.11 -5.96
C LEU A 342 0.24 20.53 -6.20
N LEU A 343 -0.37 21.19 -5.20
CA LEU A 343 -1.75 21.66 -5.25
C LEU A 343 -2.00 22.56 -6.46
N VAL A 344 -1.17 23.59 -6.65
CA VAL A 344 -1.39 24.53 -7.76
C VAL A 344 -1.20 23.85 -9.12
N GLU A 345 -0.14 23.07 -9.31
CA GLU A 345 0.09 22.42 -10.62
C GLU A 345 -1.02 21.47 -11.01
N VAL A 346 -1.42 20.60 -10.08
CA VAL A 346 -2.42 19.58 -10.36
C VAL A 346 -3.78 20.24 -10.58
N TYR A 347 -4.10 21.29 -9.80
CA TYR A 347 -5.32 22.06 -9.97
C TYR A 347 -5.39 22.73 -11.36
N GLU A 348 -4.33 23.41 -11.79
CA GLU A 348 -4.29 24.07 -13.11
C GLU A 348 -4.41 23.05 -14.27
N GLU A 349 -3.75 21.89 -14.18
CA GLU A 349 -3.88 20.84 -15.21
C GLU A 349 -5.29 20.23 -15.24
N LEU A 350 -5.92 20.01 -14.08
CA LEU A 350 -7.29 19.54 -14.01
C LEU A 350 -8.27 20.55 -14.62
N GLN A 351 -8.08 21.85 -14.35
CA GLN A 351 -8.87 22.92 -14.98
C GLN A 351 -8.70 22.94 -16.51
N ALA A 352 -7.46 22.86 -17.00
CA ALA A 352 -7.16 22.84 -18.43
C ALA A 352 -7.81 21.64 -19.16
N LEU A 353 -7.99 20.51 -18.45
CA LEU A 353 -8.65 19.31 -18.95
C LEU A 353 -10.18 19.30 -18.72
N GLY A 354 -10.76 20.39 -18.21
CA GLY A 354 -12.20 20.50 -17.96
C GLY A 354 -12.70 19.53 -16.88
N LYS A 355 -11.86 19.19 -15.89
CA LYS A 355 -12.18 18.26 -14.80
C LYS A 355 -12.81 18.93 -13.58
N SER A 356 -13.12 20.22 -13.64
CA SER A 356 -13.80 20.98 -12.57
C SER A 356 -13.26 20.67 -11.16
N PRO A 357 -11.96 20.91 -10.90
CA PRO A 357 -11.34 20.59 -9.62
C PRO A 357 -11.84 21.52 -8.51
N ILE A 358 -11.99 20.96 -7.31
CA ILE A 358 -12.33 21.68 -6.09
C ILE A 358 -11.34 21.34 -4.97
N ILE A 359 -11.06 22.31 -4.10
CA ILE A 359 -10.30 22.08 -2.87
C ILE A 359 -11.20 21.38 -1.85
N ALA A 360 -10.73 20.27 -1.31
CA ALA A 360 -11.47 19.41 -0.37
C ALA A 360 -10.62 19.07 0.87
N PHE A 361 -11.24 18.37 1.83
CA PHE A 361 -10.57 17.75 2.99
C PHE A 361 -9.54 18.64 3.72
N GLY A 362 -8.32 18.15 3.92
CA GLY A 362 -7.27 18.82 4.70
C GLY A 362 -6.81 20.12 4.05
N SER A 363 -6.83 20.16 2.72
CA SER A 363 -6.52 21.39 1.96
C SER A 363 -7.60 22.46 2.14
N LEU A 364 -8.88 22.08 2.13
CA LEU A 364 -9.99 23.00 2.41
C LEU A 364 -9.94 23.47 3.87
N LEU A 365 -9.62 22.56 4.79
CA LEU A 365 -9.44 22.88 6.20
C LEU A 365 -8.33 23.92 6.41
N GLY A 366 -7.20 23.77 5.72
CA GLY A 366 -6.12 24.76 5.73
C GLY A 366 -6.55 26.12 5.21
N ALA A 367 -7.24 26.14 4.08
CA ALA A 367 -7.79 27.36 3.49
C ALA A 367 -8.74 28.09 4.46
N VAL A 368 -9.64 27.36 5.14
CA VAL A 368 -10.60 27.95 6.08
C VAL A 368 -9.97 28.39 7.40
N ARG A 369 -8.97 27.66 7.92
CA ARG A 369 -8.34 27.98 9.21
C ARG A 369 -7.31 29.10 9.13
N GLY A 370 -6.58 29.20 8.03
CA GLY A 370 -5.43 30.11 7.94
C GLY A 370 -5.09 30.59 6.54
N GLU A 371 -5.98 30.35 5.56
CA GLU A 371 -5.76 30.70 4.16
C GLU A 371 -4.42 30.16 3.62
N SER A 372 -3.99 28.99 4.09
CA SER A 372 -2.71 28.37 3.73
C SER A 372 -2.77 26.84 3.80
N MET A 373 -1.74 26.16 3.31
CA MET A 373 -1.55 24.74 3.63
C MET A 373 -1.34 24.55 5.14
N ILE A 374 -1.82 23.44 5.71
CA ILE A 374 -1.58 23.10 7.12
C ILE A 374 -0.12 22.65 7.26
N PRO A 375 0.72 23.32 8.09
CA PRO A 375 2.17 23.08 8.09
C PRO A 375 2.63 21.65 8.39
N PHE A 376 1.85 20.91 9.17
CA PHE A 376 2.19 19.59 9.68
C PHE A 376 1.44 18.43 8.99
N THR A 377 0.73 18.71 7.89
CA THR A 377 0.12 17.64 7.07
C THR A 377 1.16 17.01 6.14
N GLU A 378 0.88 15.79 5.69
CA GLU A 378 1.75 15.04 4.77
C GLU A 378 1.34 15.24 3.31
N ASP A 379 0.12 15.73 3.09
CA ASP A 379 -0.58 15.71 1.82
C ASP A 379 -1.45 16.95 1.53
N ALA A 380 -1.81 17.07 0.26
CA ALA A 380 -2.82 17.99 -0.24
C ALA A 380 -3.95 17.21 -0.92
N ASP A 381 -5.13 17.84 -1.05
CA ASP A 381 -6.37 17.16 -1.42
C ASP A 381 -7.10 17.97 -2.48
N ILE A 382 -7.40 17.33 -3.61
CA ILE A 382 -8.28 17.88 -4.64
C ILE A 382 -9.34 16.85 -4.98
N ALA A 383 -10.61 17.26 -4.97
CA ALA A 383 -11.67 16.48 -5.59
C ALA A 383 -11.91 16.97 -7.03
N TYR A 384 -12.25 16.08 -7.94
CA TYR A 384 -12.38 16.40 -9.37
C TYR A 384 -13.51 15.63 -10.05
N SER A 385 -14.13 16.24 -11.06
CA SER A 385 -15.22 15.63 -11.83
C SER A 385 -14.72 14.81 -13.02
N GLY A 386 -15.44 13.71 -13.29
CA GLY A 386 -15.18 12.81 -14.41
C GLY A 386 -14.11 11.78 -14.09
N LYS A 387 -13.65 11.05 -15.13
CA LYS A 387 -12.72 9.93 -14.95
C LYS A 387 -11.29 10.29 -15.30
N LEU A 388 -10.35 9.79 -14.49
CA LEU A 388 -8.92 9.71 -14.80
C LEU A 388 -8.58 8.28 -15.25
N ARG A 389 -7.46 8.14 -15.96
CA ARG A 389 -6.99 6.87 -16.51
C ARG A 389 -5.49 6.77 -16.41
N SER A 390 -5.00 5.54 -16.24
CA SER A 390 -3.57 5.25 -16.38
C SER A 390 -3.11 5.57 -17.80
N ASN A 391 -1.92 6.14 -17.89
CA ASN A 391 -1.34 6.80 -19.07
C ASN A 391 -2.32 7.79 -19.73
N GLY A 392 -3.16 8.47 -18.94
CA GLY A 392 -4.15 9.44 -19.39
C GLY A 392 -3.55 10.81 -19.71
N GLU A 393 -4.41 11.77 -20.04
CA GLU A 393 -4.00 13.15 -20.38
C GLU A 393 -3.37 13.87 -19.20
N LEU A 394 -3.97 13.78 -18.01
CA LEU A 394 -3.44 14.39 -16.79
C LEU A 394 -2.06 13.84 -16.43
N GLN A 395 -1.92 12.51 -16.38
CA GLN A 395 -0.64 11.87 -16.05
C GLN A 395 0.47 12.27 -17.03
N ARG A 396 0.17 12.35 -18.34
CA ARG A 396 1.14 12.82 -19.34
C ARG A 396 1.47 14.31 -19.21
N ALA A 397 0.49 15.14 -18.88
CA ALA A 397 0.71 16.57 -18.68
C ALA A 397 1.62 16.81 -17.46
N LEU A 398 1.29 16.18 -16.33
CA LEU A 398 2.09 16.18 -15.11
C LEU A 398 3.50 15.61 -15.32
N TRP A 399 3.63 14.53 -16.09
CA TRP A 399 4.93 13.95 -16.43
C TRP A 399 5.83 14.94 -17.18
N ARG A 400 5.29 15.70 -18.14
CA ARG A 400 6.02 16.74 -18.88
C ARG A 400 6.39 17.95 -18.03
N LYS A 401 5.91 18.01 -16.80
CA LYS A 401 6.27 19.01 -15.79
C LYS A 401 7.14 18.43 -14.67
N GLY A 402 7.45 17.13 -14.72
CA GLY A 402 8.30 16.46 -13.74
C GLY A 402 7.56 16.06 -12.47
N TYR A 403 6.28 15.74 -12.59
CA TYR A 403 5.49 15.13 -11.51
C TYR A 403 5.20 13.67 -11.83
N HIS A 404 5.16 12.85 -10.79
CA HIS A 404 4.82 11.45 -10.88
C HIS A 404 3.39 11.26 -10.36
N MET A 405 2.48 10.94 -11.26
CA MET A 405 1.11 10.54 -10.93
C MET A 405 0.98 9.01 -11.01
N PHE A 406 0.36 8.39 -10.01
CA PHE A 406 0.16 6.95 -9.92
C PHE A 406 -1.16 6.62 -9.20
N PHE A 407 -1.58 5.36 -9.26
CA PHE A 407 -2.79 4.89 -8.59
C PHE A 407 -2.41 3.95 -7.43
N MET A 408 -2.98 4.21 -6.26
CA MET A 408 -2.93 3.37 -5.05
C MET A 408 -4.21 3.68 -4.28
N ASP A 409 -5.26 2.90 -4.57
CA ASP A 409 -6.67 3.06 -4.11
C ASP A 409 -7.36 4.33 -4.66
N ILE A 410 -6.65 5.46 -4.60
CA ILE A 410 -6.96 6.73 -5.23
C ILE A 410 -5.80 7.17 -6.14
N TRP A 411 -6.05 8.20 -6.96
CA TRP A 411 -4.98 8.80 -7.74
C TRP A 411 -4.13 9.69 -6.86
N ARG A 412 -2.80 9.59 -7.01
CA ARG A 412 -1.83 10.34 -6.22
C ARG A 412 -0.80 11.01 -7.09
N VAL A 413 -0.28 12.15 -6.64
CA VAL A 413 0.75 12.92 -7.34
C VAL A 413 1.86 13.31 -6.37
N CYS A 414 3.10 13.13 -6.78
CA CYS A 414 4.27 13.61 -6.04
C CYS A 414 5.30 14.23 -7.00
N VAL A 415 6.31 14.89 -6.46
CA VAL A 415 7.42 15.43 -7.24
C VAL A 415 8.28 14.28 -7.77
N ALA A 416 8.59 14.27 -9.07
CA ALA A 416 9.44 13.25 -9.68
C ALA A 416 10.92 13.66 -9.71
N PRO A 417 11.85 12.71 -9.93
CA PRO A 417 13.28 13.00 -10.11
C PRO A 417 13.61 13.88 -11.32
N THR A 418 12.70 13.97 -12.28
CA THR A 418 12.84 14.78 -13.51
C THR A 418 12.36 16.22 -13.32
N HIS A 419 11.82 16.59 -12.15
CA HIS A 419 11.31 17.93 -11.87
C HIS A 419 12.43 19.01 -11.97
N PRO A 420 12.17 20.21 -12.55
CA PRO A 420 13.17 21.27 -12.64
C PRO A 420 13.82 21.68 -11.31
N LEU A 421 13.08 21.57 -10.20
CA LEU A 421 13.58 21.83 -8.84
C LEU A 421 14.13 20.59 -8.11
N ALA A 422 14.26 19.43 -8.76
CA ALA A 422 14.61 18.18 -8.08
C ALA A 422 15.93 18.30 -7.29
N SER A 423 16.93 19.00 -7.81
CA SER A 423 18.21 19.21 -7.11
C SER A 423 18.11 20.09 -5.85
N ASN A 424 17.10 20.97 -5.77
CA ASN A 424 16.85 21.81 -4.59
C ASN A 424 16.03 21.07 -3.54
N LEU A 425 15.18 20.14 -3.97
CA LEU A 425 14.23 19.44 -3.09
C LEU A 425 14.78 18.11 -2.55
N TYR A 426 15.68 17.48 -3.30
CA TYR A 426 16.17 16.14 -2.99
C TYR A 426 16.98 16.07 -1.69
N ASP A 427 16.56 15.19 -0.79
CA ASP A 427 17.32 14.80 0.40
C ASP A 427 17.89 13.39 0.24
N ALA A 428 19.22 13.30 0.10
CA ALA A 428 19.93 12.04 -0.03
C ALA A 428 20.01 11.20 1.26
N SER A 429 19.64 11.77 2.41
CA SER A 429 19.64 11.07 3.71
C SER A 429 18.37 10.26 3.96
N LEU A 430 17.28 10.58 3.27
CA LEU A 430 16.03 9.84 3.35
C LEU A 430 16.10 8.54 2.53
N PRO A 431 15.41 7.48 2.94
CA PRO A 431 15.24 6.30 2.10
C PRO A 431 14.28 6.58 0.93
N LEU A 432 14.28 5.69 -0.06
CA LEU A 432 13.13 5.58 -0.96
C LEU A 432 11.93 5.10 -0.14
N THR A 433 10.83 5.83 -0.23
CA THR A 433 9.60 5.48 0.47
C THR A 433 8.77 4.47 -0.34
N ALA A 434 8.01 3.65 0.37
CA ALA A 434 6.96 2.80 -0.19
C ALA A 434 5.57 3.22 0.31
N ASN A 435 5.47 4.34 1.01
CA ASN A 435 4.29 4.79 1.75
C ASN A 435 4.20 6.34 1.76
N TYR A 436 3.39 6.85 2.69
CA TYR A 436 3.01 8.25 2.86
C TYR A 436 4.14 9.21 3.31
N GLU A 437 5.39 8.75 3.44
CA GLU A 437 6.51 9.51 4.03
C GLU A 437 7.10 10.63 3.14
N VAL A 438 6.49 10.96 2.00
CA VAL A 438 6.90 12.05 1.11
C VAL A 438 5.76 13.04 0.92
N PRO A 439 6.01 14.32 0.55
CA PRO A 439 4.91 15.20 0.15
C PRO A 439 4.18 14.64 -1.08
N TYR A 440 2.88 14.43 -0.97
CA TYR A 440 2.02 13.99 -2.07
C TYR A 440 0.71 14.78 -2.12
N LEU A 441 -0.06 14.55 -3.18
CA LEU A 441 -1.40 15.09 -3.36
C LEU A 441 -2.34 13.95 -3.73
N ASP A 442 -3.46 13.86 -3.03
CA ASP A 442 -4.54 12.93 -3.27
C ASP A 442 -5.63 13.53 -4.17
N LEU A 443 -6.11 12.70 -5.09
CA LEU A 443 -7.13 13.05 -6.07
C LEU A 443 -8.37 12.18 -5.88
N TYR A 444 -9.45 12.82 -5.44
CA TYR A 444 -10.72 12.16 -5.13
C TYR A 444 -11.72 12.34 -6.28
N GLU A 445 -12.19 11.25 -6.88
CA GLU A 445 -13.25 11.36 -7.90
C GLU A 445 -14.53 11.87 -7.23
N MET A 446 -15.15 12.88 -7.83
CA MET A 446 -16.48 13.36 -7.45
C MET A 446 -17.48 13.22 -8.58
N LYS A 447 -18.68 12.76 -8.23
CA LYS A 447 -19.76 12.50 -9.17
C LYS A 447 -21.11 12.88 -8.57
N GLN A 448 -21.90 13.56 -9.37
CA GLN A 448 -23.30 13.78 -9.10
C GLN A 448 -24.05 12.48 -9.44
N ARG A 449 -24.72 11.87 -8.46
CA ARG A 449 -25.47 10.60 -8.67
C ARG A 449 -26.84 10.86 -9.27
N ASN A 450 -27.47 11.94 -8.86
CA ASN A 450 -28.77 12.44 -9.30
C ASN A 450 -28.80 13.96 -9.06
N ASP A 451 -29.91 14.61 -9.41
CA ASP A 451 -30.05 16.08 -9.27
C ASP A 451 -30.05 16.58 -7.82
N SER A 452 -29.82 15.72 -6.81
CA SER A 452 -29.90 16.07 -5.38
C SER A 452 -28.69 15.66 -4.54
N GLU A 453 -27.80 14.79 -5.04
CA GLU A 453 -26.72 14.20 -4.23
C GLU A 453 -25.40 14.06 -5.00
N TRP A 454 -24.32 14.39 -4.30
CA TRP A 454 -22.94 14.20 -4.71
C TRP A 454 -22.26 13.13 -3.88
N GLU A 455 -21.40 12.37 -4.55
CA GLU A 455 -20.47 11.43 -3.94
C GLU A 455 -19.05 11.90 -4.24
N ILE A 456 -18.20 11.90 -3.22
CA ILE A 456 -16.77 12.16 -3.32
C ILE A 456 -16.09 10.91 -2.77
N GLN A 457 -15.11 10.37 -3.51
CA GLN A 457 -14.36 9.19 -3.11
C GLN A 457 -13.74 9.39 -1.71
N GLU A 458 -13.72 8.34 -0.89
CA GLU A 458 -13.27 8.36 0.52
C GLU A 458 -14.04 9.32 1.45
N PHE A 459 -15.14 9.94 1.02
CA PHE A 459 -15.94 10.79 1.89
C PHE A 459 -16.83 9.94 2.82
N GLU A 460 -16.48 9.97 4.10
CA GLU A 460 -17.29 9.43 5.19
C GLU A 460 -17.61 10.54 6.20
N SER A 461 -18.89 10.89 6.32
CA SER A 461 -19.31 11.83 7.37
C SER A 461 -19.14 11.20 8.74
N VAL A 462 -18.80 12.02 9.74
CA VAL A 462 -18.81 11.66 11.17
C VAL A 462 -20.17 11.10 11.64
N ASN A 463 -21.25 11.37 10.90
CA ASN A 463 -22.60 10.86 11.16
C ASN A 463 -22.97 9.62 10.32
N GLY A 464 -22.01 9.01 9.60
CA GLY A 464 -22.21 7.83 8.75
C GLY A 464 -22.91 8.09 7.42
N ARG A 465 -22.96 9.35 6.97
CA ARG A 465 -23.46 9.72 5.64
C ARG A 465 -22.33 9.79 4.63
N ASN A 466 -22.45 9.08 3.51
CA ASN A 466 -21.38 9.03 2.50
C ASN A 466 -21.73 9.87 1.25
N LYS A 467 -22.65 10.83 1.41
CA LYS A 467 -23.15 11.69 0.32
C LYS A 467 -23.42 13.09 0.81
N LEU A 468 -23.25 14.05 -0.10
CA LEU A 468 -23.47 15.47 0.15
C LEU A 468 -24.69 15.96 -0.65
N PRO A 469 -25.56 16.80 -0.06
CA PRO A 469 -26.66 17.43 -0.79
C PRO A 469 -26.15 18.37 -1.89
N ASP A 470 -26.88 18.46 -3.00
CA ASP A 470 -26.51 19.30 -4.15
C ASP A 470 -26.36 20.78 -3.79
N ASP A 471 -27.26 21.34 -2.97
CA ASP A 471 -27.20 22.74 -2.52
C ASP A 471 -25.99 23.05 -1.61
N LYS A 472 -25.30 22.00 -1.14
CA LYS A 472 -24.05 22.12 -0.35
C LYS A 472 -22.80 22.02 -1.22
N VAL A 473 -22.92 21.48 -2.42
CA VAL A 473 -21.81 21.33 -3.36
C VAL A 473 -21.87 22.38 -4.45
N THR A 474 -23.04 22.64 -5.05
CA THR A 474 -23.20 23.56 -6.18
C THR A 474 -24.10 24.77 -5.84
N PRO A 475 -23.89 25.93 -6.51
CA PRO A 475 -22.74 26.25 -7.35
C PRO A 475 -21.46 26.31 -6.52
N PHE A 476 -20.31 25.96 -7.10
CA PHE A 476 -19.04 26.06 -6.40
C PHE A 476 -18.82 27.47 -5.85
N SER A 477 -18.26 27.53 -4.64
CA SER A 477 -17.77 28.76 -4.04
C SER A 477 -16.24 28.84 -4.19
N GLN A 478 -15.61 29.88 -3.65
CA GLN A 478 -14.15 30.03 -3.71
C GLN A 478 -13.54 30.20 -2.31
N VAL A 479 -12.38 29.58 -2.12
CA VAL A 479 -11.49 29.78 -0.97
C VAL A 479 -10.13 30.28 -1.46
N THR A 480 -9.32 30.80 -0.54
CA THR A 480 -7.98 31.29 -0.85
C THR A 480 -6.94 30.47 -0.11
N ILE A 481 -5.87 30.09 -0.81
CA ILE A 481 -4.66 29.51 -0.23
C ILE A 481 -3.49 30.37 -0.69
N ASN A 482 -2.76 30.97 0.26
CA ASN A 482 -1.63 31.87 0.03
C ASN A 482 -1.94 33.00 -0.97
N GLY A 483 -3.14 33.59 -0.88
CA GLY A 483 -3.59 34.66 -1.76
C GLY A 483 -4.08 34.22 -3.15
N GLN A 484 -4.00 32.92 -3.49
CA GLN A 484 -4.51 32.37 -4.75
C GLN A 484 -5.92 31.79 -4.56
N PRO A 485 -6.91 32.16 -5.41
CA PRO A 485 -8.27 31.63 -5.31
C PRO A 485 -8.38 30.24 -5.92
N PHE A 486 -9.21 29.40 -5.32
CA PHE A 486 -9.56 28.07 -5.81
C PHE A 486 -11.04 27.80 -5.59
N ASP A 487 -11.66 27.08 -6.52
CA ASP A 487 -13.03 26.61 -6.35
C ASP A 487 -13.11 25.56 -5.22
N THR A 488 -14.23 25.56 -4.51
CA THR A 488 -14.60 24.57 -3.51
C THR A 488 -16.12 24.34 -3.53
N VAL A 489 -16.63 23.45 -2.67
CA VAL A 489 -18.06 23.23 -2.46
C VAL A 489 -18.81 24.54 -2.12
N HIS A 490 -20.11 24.59 -2.37
CA HIS A 490 -20.94 25.77 -2.08
C HIS A 490 -20.90 26.18 -0.59
N ASP A 491 -20.93 25.21 0.31
CA ASP A 491 -20.91 25.41 1.76
C ASP A 491 -19.70 24.71 2.40
N PRO A 492 -18.50 25.34 2.39
CA PRO A 492 -17.28 24.76 2.94
C PRO A 492 -17.39 24.39 4.41
N LYS A 493 -18.15 25.18 5.17
CA LYS A 493 -18.38 24.93 6.60
C LYS A 493 -19.15 23.63 6.78
N TYR A 494 -20.25 23.45 6.05
CA TYR A 494 -21.03 22.20 6.11
C TYR A 494 -20.17 20.99 5.77
N PHE A 495 -19.38 21.08 4.69
CA PHE A 495 -18.49 19.99 4.29
C PHE A 495 -17.47 19.63 5.39
N LEU A 496 -16.82 20.62 5.99
CA LEU A 496 -15.83 20.39 7.05
C LEU A 496 -16.48 19.89 8.35
N GLU A 497 -17.69 20.33 8.68
CA GLU A 497 -18.44 19.81 9.84
C GLU A 497 -18.84 18.34 9.65
N GLU A 498 -19.23 17.94 8.44
CA GLU A 498 -19.53 16.55 8.14
C GLU A 498 -18.25 15.70 8.10
N ALA A 499 -17.14 16.20 7.52
CA ALA A 499 -15.90 15.44 7.41
C ALA A 499 -15.13 15.30 8.74
N TYR A 500 -15.11 16.34 9.57
CA TYR A 500 -14.23 16.42 10.76
C TYR A 500 -14.98 16.67 12.07
N GLY A 501 -16.30 16.89 12.03
CA GLY A 501 -17.13 17.21 13.18
C GLY A 501 -17.22 18.71 13.49
N ALA A 502 -18.11 19.06 14.42
CA ALA A 502 -18.42 20.47 14.75
C ALA A 502 -17.23 21.27 15.31
N ASP A 503 -16.19 20.60 15.81
CA ASP A 503 -14.99 21.21 16.35
C ASP A 503 -13.82 21.22 15.35
N TYR A 504 -14.09 21.05 14.05
CA TYR A 504 -13.09 21.08 12.99
C TYR A 504 -12.26 22.36 12.95
N MET A 505 -12.62 23.44 13.64
CA MET A 505 -11.78 24.64 13.72
C MET A 505 -10.68 24.54 14.79
N ALA A 506 -10.77 23.60 15.72
CA ALA A 506 -9.77 23.37 16.76
C ALA A 506 -8.72 22.35 16.29
N PRO A 507 -7.43 22.71 16.17
CA PRO A 507 -6.38 21.73 15.88
C PRO A 507 -6.33 20.68 16.99
N LYS A 508 -6.47 19.41 16.60
CA LYS A 508 -6.24 18.25 17.48
C LYS A 508 -4.92 17.62 17.09
N ALA A 509 -4.13 17.21 18.06
CA ALA A 509 -3.00 16.33 17.79
C ALA A 509 -3.57 15.01 17.24
N ARG A 510 -2.93 14.42 16.21
CA ARG A 510 -3.19 13.02 15.89
C ARG A 510 -2.76 12.20 17.12
N GLU A 511 -3.64 11.34 17.63
CA GLU A 511 -3.23 10.34 18.62
C GLU A 511 -2.14 9.48 17.95
N GLN A 512 -1.01 9.30 18.64
CA GLN A 512 0.16 8.57 18.13
C GLN A 512 -0.07 7.07 18.12
#